data_AF-A0A3N6FWF2-F1
#
_entry.id   AF-A0A3N6FWF2-F1
#
_cell.length_a   1.000
_cell.length_b   1.000
_cell.length_c   1.000
_cell.angle_alpha   90.00
_cell.angle_beta   90.00
_cell.angle_gamma   90.00
#
_symmetry.space_group_name_H-M   'P 1'
#
loop_
_entity.id
_entity.type
_entity.pdbx_description
1 polymer ?
#
loop_
_entity_poly.entity_id
_entity_poly.type
_entity_poly.pdbx_seq_one_letter_code
_entity_poly.pdbx_strand_id
1 'polypeptide(L)'
;MVWVLSGDAPVSDVNEYAVLGAMADKADPDGCGTWLSKDTIAARVHVSDETVKRCWRNMTKRGLIARGDQNLVRHYRADRRPVVYDLLIPFDWFSNIDRINAERDRLGRPPLTRADRPPIDPAPAKKARGDKGKARPKKTAPAPDQEATERGNSETPREGDPPPPHGGTVSRRRGNYKSSTGELEDPQHSKNNQSKNTGNNDGPPVRPSVPAGDDVREAQAPAARTDGRGGGIEEDQEDGPVPAGNGPADHGTAGDPAPAAGPEAKDAARAGGAQTGGPVRVDASPGVELLGAIGAAQPELLLTGRTLRDQGLMVTGLLEAGWPVPLLLEVITRPLPDPLLRTVGAVISGRLKAAASMPVPGSAAGAAVVPHQAPGPDRTAPGEERRWDDAPTPTATPYAELERQQDQVRRGIDLNPGCEADDGLCPTLAVVGETRCALHLGWPLCPGLDGYTCTVRTRTGDQCATCQEEARSARIDAALPVAETDDGTCPGHGSPCGRAALPGDPLCARCRVASQRDRDRVLREWEAVRDAAVAAAHAQEAPQEAPAPF
;
A
#
# COMPACT_ATOMS: atom_id res chain seq x y z
N MET A 1 4.88 6.68 -9.59
CA MET A 1 4.19 5.86 -8.56
C MET A 1 3.04 5.01 -9.12
N VAL A 2 2.24 5.52 -10.07
CA VAL A 2 1.01 4.85 -10.58
C VAL A 2 1.26 3.45 -11.20
N TRP A 3 2.33 3.24 -11.98
CA TRP A 3 2.52 2.00 -12.75
C TRP A 3 2.67 0.70 -11.94
N VAL A 4 3.29 0.78 -10.75
CA VAL A 4 3.41 -0.40 -9.86
C VAL A 4 2.05 -0.75 -9.28
N LEU A 5 1.24 0.24 -8.92
CA LEU A 5 -0.07 0.06 -8.28
C LEU A 5 -1.17 -0.31 -9.28
N SER A 6 -1.03 0.08 -10.55
CA SER A 6 -1.95 -0.30 -11.64
C SER A 6 -1.90 -1.80 -12.00
N GLY A 7 -0.89 -2.54 -11.53
CA GLY A 7 -0.75 -3.98 -11.78
C GLY A 7 -0.03 -4.33 -13.08
N ASP A 8 0.46 -3.33 -13.82
CA ASP A 8 1.15 -3.53 -15.11
C ASP A 8 2.60 -4.02 -14.93
N ALA A 9 3.21 -3.78 -13.76
CA ALA A 9 4.56 -4.23 -13.49
C ALA A 9 4.68 -5.77 -13.53
N PRO A 10 5.63 -6.35 -14.31
CA PRO A 10 5.75 -7.80 -14.47
C PRO A 10 6.43 -8.45 -13.25
N VAL A 11 5.79 -8.39 -12.08
CA VAL A 11 6.24 -9.00 -10.82
C VAL A 11 5.82 -10.46 -10.73
N SER A 12 6.67 -11.31 -10.13
CA SER A 12 6.41 -12.76 -10.08
C SER A 12 5.67 -13.21 -8.81
N ASP A 13 5.88 -12.49 -7.70
CA ASP A 13 5.28 -12.79 -6.41
C ASP A 13 4.82 -11.51 -5.67
N VAL A 14 4.02 -11.70 -4.62
CA VAL A 14 3.45 -10.59 -3.82
C VAL A 14 4.54 -9.83 -3.06
N ASN A 15 5.66 -10.49 -2.74
CA ASN A 15 6.77 -9.83 -2.03
C ASN A 15 7.53 -8.91 -2.99
N GLU A 16 7.74 -9.31 -4.23
CA GLU A 16 8.32 -8.45 -5.27
C GLU A 16 7.43 -7.25 -5.53
N TYR A 17 6.11 -7.44 -5.60
CA TYR A 17 5.15 -6.33 -5.70
C TYR A 17 5.31 -5.34 -4.54
N ALA A 18 5.34 -5.83 -3.29
CA ALA A 18 5.46 -4.98 -2.11
C ALA A 18 6.82 -4.26 -2.05
N VAL A 19 7.91 -4.97 -2.34
CA VAL A 19 9.27 -4.40 -2.38
C VAL A 19 9.38 -3.34 -3.48
N LEU A 20 8.87 -3.62 -4.69
CA LEU A 20 8.88 -2.68 -5.80
C LEU A 20 8.01 -1.46 -5.50
N GLY A 21 6.84 -1.64 -4.86
CA GLY A 21 5.98 -0.56 -4.41
C GLY A 21 6.66 0.35 -3.40
N ALA A 22 7.36 -0.22 -2.40
CA ALA A 22 8.13 0.56 -1.44
C ALA A 22 9.27 1.36 -2.10
N MET A 23 9.93 0.80 -3.11
CA MET A 23 10.96 1.48 -3.88
C MET A 23 10.38 2.62 -4.74
N ALA A 24 9.23 2.38 -5.38
CA ALA A 24 8.54 3.33 -6.27
C ALA A 24 7.90 4.50 -5.53
N ASP A 25 7.58 4.34 -4.25
CA ASP A 25 7.12 5.43 -3.38
C ASP A 25 8.20 6.50 -3.13
N LYS A 26 9.48 6.10 -3.19
CA LYS A 26 10.63 6.99 -2.96
C LYS A 26 11.45 7.32 -4.19
N ALA A 27 11.18 6.67 -5.31
CA ALA A 27 11.82 7.00 -6.58
C ALA A 27 11.25 8.32 -7.13
N ASP A 28 12.07 9.00 -7.92
CA ASP A 28 11.65 10.14 -8.73
C ASP A 28 10.53 9.73 -9.72
N PRO A 29 9.79 10.68 -10.31
CA PRO A 29 8.74 10.36 -11.30
C PRO A 29 9.25 9.56 -12.52
N ASP A 30 10.53 9.67 -12.85
CA ASP A 30 11.23 8.91 -13.91
C ASP A 30 11.67 7.50 -13.46
N GLY A 31 11.36 7.12 -12.21
CA GLY A 31 11.72 5.86 -11.60
C GLY A 31 13.17 5.79 -11.07
N CYS A 32 13.96 6.87 -11.14
CA CYS A 32 15.37 6.84 -10.76
C CYS A 32 15.60 7.23 -9.29
N GLY A 33 16.79 6.92 -8.79
CA GLY A 33 17.30 7.50 -7.55
C GLY A 33 16.63 6.96 -6.27
N THR A 34 16.26 5.69 -6.20
CA THR A 34 15.78 5.11 -4.93
C THR A 34 16.93 4.51 -4.14
N TRP A 35 17.20 5.01 -2.93
CA TRP A 35 18.30 4.56 -2.06
C TRP A 35 17.84 3.99 -0.73
N LEU A 36 16.61 3.43 -0.69
CA LEU A 36 16.11 2.76 0.51
C LEU A 36 17.01 1.58 0.90
N SER A 37 17.38 1.53 2.18
CA SER A 37 18.13 0.40 2.71
C SER A 37 17.27 -0.87 2.71
N LYS A 38 17.91 -2.04 2.61
CA LYS A 38 17.20 -3.34 2.67
C LYS A 38 16.39 -3.48 3.97
N ASP A 39 16.93 -3.00 5.09
CA ASP A 39 16.31 -3.05 6.43
C ASP A 39 15.06 -2.16 6.48
N THR A 40 15.15 -0.96 5.86
CA THR A 40 14.01 -0.04 5.76
C THR A 40 12.88 -0.64 4.92
N ILE A 41 13.21 -1.27 3.79
CA ILE A 41 12.21 -1.94 2.95
C ILE A 41 11.59 -3.11 3.71
N ALA A 42 12.42 -3.97 4.32
CA ALA A 42 12.01 -5.12 5.11
C ALA A 42 11.00 -4.74 6.20
N ALA A 43 11.31 -3.69 6.97
CA ALA A 43 10.42 -3.15 7.99
C ALA A 43 9.10 -2.61 7.39
N ARG A 44 9.16 -1.89 6.27
CA ARG A 44 7.99 -1.27 5.64
C ARG A 44 7.02 -2.27 5.03
N VAL A 45 7.53 -3.37 4.47
CA VAL A 45 6.70 -4.39 3.79
C VAL A 45 6.47 -5.64 4.65
N HIS A 46 6.98 -5.65 5.89
CA HIS A 46 6.89 -6.76 6.84
C HIS A 46 7.46 -8.09 6.33
N VAL A 47 8.63 -8.05 5.69
CA VAL A 47 9.38 -9.25 5.24
C VAL A 47 10.80 -9.24 5.78
N SER A 48 11.52 -10.37 5.68
CA SER A 48 12.93 -10.43 6.08
C SER A 48 13.88 -9.79 5.07
N ASP A 49 15.03 -9.30 5.54
CA ASP A 49 16.11 -8.76 4.68
C ASP A 49 16.51 -9.73 3.56
N GLU A 50 16.59 -11.03 3.85
CA GLU A 50 16.91 -12.06 2.87
C GLU A 50 15.85 -12.18 1.77
N THR A 51 14.58 -11.93 2.12
CA THR A 51 13.50 -11.85 1.15
C THR A 51 13.66 -10.63 0.25
N VAL A 52 14.01 -9.46 0.81
CA VAL A 52 14.29 -8.24 0.03
C VAL A 52 15.46 -8.49 -0.94
N LYS A 53 16.59 -9.04 -0.45
CA LYS A 53 17.75 -9.38 -1.30
C LYS A 53 17.41 -10.38 -2.40
N ARG A 54 16.56 -11.38 -2.12
CA ARG A 54 16.06 -12.32 -3.13
C ARG A 54 15.23 -11.60 -4.20
N CYS A 55 14.31 -10.73 -3.78
CA CYS A 55 13.47 -9.95 -4.70
C CYS A 55 14.33 -9.03 -5.57
N TRP A 56 15.29 -8.32 -5.00
CA TRP A 56 16.23 -7.50 -5.76
C TRP A 56 16.98 -8.30 -6.81
N ARG A 57 17.60 -9.44 -6.45
CA ARG A 57 18.29 -10.30 -7.43
C ARG A 57 17.37 -10.74 -8.58
N ASN A 58 16.15 -11.15 -8.26
CA ASN A 58 15.18 -11.59 -9.28
C ASN A 58 14.71 -10.44 -10.17
N MET A 59 14.50 -9.25 -9.62
CA MET A 59 14.09 -8.06 -10.37
C MET A 59 15.23 -7.53 -11.24
N THR A 60 16.47 -7.49 -10.73
CA THR A 60 17.66 -7.12 -11.51
C THR A 60 17.89 -8.08 -12.66
N LYS A 61 17.77 -9.39 -12.42
CA LYS A 61 17.93 -10.40 -13.48
C LYS A 61 16.92 -10.24 -14.62
N ARG A 62 15.74 -9.68 -14.34
CA ARG A 62 14.66 -9.44 -15.32
C ARG A 62 14.67 -8.03 -15.91
N GLY A 63 15.62 -7.18 -15.51
CA GLY A 63 15.64 -5.79 -15.96
C GLY A 63 14.47 -4.95 -15.43
N LEU A 64 13.90 -5.29 -14.27
CA LEU A 64 12.92 -4.43 -13.59
C LEU A 64 13.58 -3.29 -12.83
N ILE A 65 14.77 -3.56 -12.28
CA ILE A 65 15.59 -2.59 -11.56
C ILE A 65 17.05 -2.71 -11.99
N ALA A 66 17.77 -1.60 -11.99
CA ALA A 66 19.21 -1.56 -12.20
C ALA A 66 19.88 -0.74 -11.09
N ARG A 67 21.22 -0.86 -10.97
CA ARG A 67 21.96 0.08 -10.12
C ARG A 67 21.90 1.46 -10.75
N GLY A 68 21.47 2.44 -9.97
CA GLY A 68 21.43 3.85 -10.37
C GLY A 68 22.72 4.58 -10.01
N ASP A 69 22.64 5.91 -9.99
CA ASP A 69 23.76 6.77 -9.63
C ASP A 69 24.10 6.67 -8.12
N GLN A 70 25.22 6.01 -7.82
CA GLN A 70 25.68 5.85 -6.44
C GLN A 70 26.24 7.15 -5.82
N ASN A 71 26.39 8.23 -6.60
CA ASN A 71 26.84 9.51 -6.06
C ASN A 71 25.78 10.23 -5.23
N LEU A 72 24.49 9.91 -5.42
CA LEU A 72 23.40 10.49 -4.62
C LEU A 72 23.59 10.26 -3.12
N VAL A 73 24.21 9.12 -2.76
CA VAL A 73 24.48 8.72 -1.38
C VAL A 73 25.90 9.05 -0.93
N ARG A 74 26.66 9.86 -1.68
CA ARG A 74 28.06 10.22 -1.36
C ARG A 74 28.18 10.97 -0.03
N HIS A 75 27.15 11.72 0.35
CA HIS A 75 27.09 12.45 1.61
C HIS A 75 27.03 11.53 2.84
N TYR A 76 26.62 10.27 2.68
CA TYR A 76 26.73 9.26 3.72
C TYR A 76 28.16 8.74 3.86
N ARG A 77 28.52 8.29 5.07
CA ARG A 77 29.80 7.62 5.31
C ARG A 77 29.94 6.35 4.46
N ALA A 78 31.15 6.12 3.95
CA ALA A 78 31.45 5.02 3.03
C ALA A 78 31.04 3.63 3.57
N ASP A 79 31.13 3.40 4.88
CA ASP A 79 30.79 2.13 5.53
C ASP A 79 29.29 1.82 5.57
N ARG A 80 28.43 2.82 5.32
CA ARG A 80 26.96 2.69 5.49
C ARG A 80 26.16 3.23 4.30
N ARG A 81 26.80 3.43 3.16
CA ARG A 81 26.10 3.92 1.96
C ARG A 81 25.10 2.86 1.49
N PRO A 82 23.80 3.19 1.42
CA PRO A 82 22.85 2.29 0.78
C PRO A 82 23.12 2.23 -0.73
N VAL A 83 22.69 1.14 -1.37
CA VAL A 83 22.80 1.00 -2.82
C VAL A 83 21.65 1.77 -3.47
N VAL A 84 21.99 2.64 -4.42
CA VAL A 84 20.99 3.34 -5.22
C VAL A 84 20.52 2.43 -6.35
N TYR A 85 19.21 2.32 -6.54
CA TYR A 85 18.59 1.61 -7.64
C TYR A 85 17.75 2.57 -8.49
N ASP A 86 17.63 2.22 -9.77
CA ASP A 86 16.69 2.82 -10.71
C ASP A 86 15.67 1.77 -11.12
N LEU A 87 14.40 2.17 -11.16
CA LEU A 87 13.29 1.40 -11.68
C LEU A 87 13.28 1.55 -13.20
N LEU A 88 13.44 0.45 -13.91
CA LEU A 88 13.53 0.43 -15.37
C LEU A 88 12.13 0.46 -15.99
N ILE A 89 11.40 1.57 -15.79
CA ILE A 89 10.06 1.75 -16.35
C ILE A 89 10.18 1.82 -17.89
N PRO A 90 9.46 0.99 -18.66
CA PRO A 90 9.50 1.02 -20.12
C PRO A 90 9.11 2.39 -20.66
N PHE A 91 9.73 2.81 -21.76
CA PHE A 91 9.49 4.13 -22.34
C PHE A 91 8.01 4.36 -22.68
N ASP A 92 7.35 3.35 -23.25
CA ASP A 92 5.96 3.47 -23.70
C ASP A 92 4.94 3.52 -22.55
N TRP A 93 5.39 3.35 -21.28
CA TRP A 93 4.51 3.39 -20.10
C TRP A 93 4.42 4.78 -19.48
N PHE A 94 5.25 5.72 -19.93
CA PHE A 94 5.13 7.12 -19.51
C PHE A 94 4.00 7.79 -20.28
N SER A 95 2.96 8.22 -19.57
CA SER A 95 1.81 8.92 -20.16
C SER A 95 2.18 10.28 -20.76
N ASN A 96 3.25 10.91 -20.25
CA ASN A 96 3.76 12.19 -20.72
C ASN A 96 5.29 12.20 -20.60
N ILE A 97 5.96 11.72 -21.65
CA ILE A 97 7.43 11.62 -21.68
C ILE A 97 8.12 12.98 -21.72
N ASP A 98 7.52 13.98 -22.38
CA ASP A 98 8.12 15.31 -22.52
C ASP A 98 8.25 16.00 -21.16
N ARG A 99 7.22 15.88 -20.31
CA ARG A 99 7.27 16.39 -18.93
C ARG A 99 8.36 15.67 -18.11
N ILE A 100 8.50 14.37 -18.28
CA ILE A 100 9.53 13.58 -17.57
C ILE A 100 10.93 14.00 -18.04
N ASN A 101 11.13 14.15 -19.35
CA ASN A 101 12.40 14.57 -19.91
C ASN A 101 12.75 16.01 -19.54
N ALA A 102 11.76 16.92 -19.46
CA ALA A 102 11.98 18.28 -18.96
C ALA A 102 12.40 18.29 -17.47
N GLU A 103 11.83 17.42 -16.64
CA GLU A 103 12.25 17.30 -15.24
C GLU A 103 13.66 16.69 -15.12
N ARG A 104 13.98 15.71 -15.97
CA ARG A 104 15.33 15.15 -16.05
C ARG A 104 16.36 16.19 -16.45
N ASP A 105 16.02 17.06 -17.41
CA ASP A 105 16.88 18.17 -17.83
C ASP A 105 17.15 19.15 -16.67
N ARG A 106 16.12 19.50 -15.88
CA ARG A 106 16.28 20.30 -14.65
C ARG A 106 17.20 19.65 -13.62
N LEU A 107 17.17 18.31 -13.53
CA LEU A 107 18.04 17.53 -12.66
C LEU A 107 19.42 17.24 -13.29
N GLY A 108 19.71 17.76 -14.48
CA GLY A 108 20.97 17.55 -15.21
C GLY A 108 21.17 16.11 -15.71
N ARG A 109 20.08 15.37 -15.91
CA ARG A 109 20.09 13.97 -16.38
C ARG A 109 19.76 13.91 -17.88
N PRO A 110 20.36 12.97 -18.65
CA PRO A 110 20.05 12.84 -20.07
C PRO A 110 18.58 12.44 -20.28
N PRO A 111 17.94 12.84 -21.39
CA PRO A 111 16.56 12.47 -21.68
C PRO A 111 16.42 10.96 -21.81
N LEU A 112 15.28 10.41 -21.38
CA LEU A 112 14.95 9.00 -21.59
C LEU A 112 14.64 8.77 -23.06
N THR A 113 15.22 7.71 -23.61
CA THR A 113 14.90 7.20 -24.94
C THR A 113 14.35 5.78 -24.87
N ARG A 114 13.70 5.32 -25.95
CA ARG A 114 13.26 3.92 -26.08
C ARG A 114 14.42 2.92 -25.98
N ALA A 115 15.64 3.33 -26.35
CA ALA A 115 16.82 2.49 -26.25
C ALA A 115 17.25 2.28 -24.79
N ASP A 116 17.16 3.32 -23.95
CA ASP A 116 17.54 3.26 -22.53
C ASP A 116 16.51 2.52 -21.66
N ARG A 117 15.24 2.50 -22.11
CA ARG A 117 14.09 1.91 -21.43
C ARG A 117 13.34 0.93 -22.33
N PRO A 118 13.94 -0.23 -22.66
CA PRO A 118 13.31 -1.22 -23.52
C PRO A 118 12.05 -1.82 -22.85
N PRO A 119 11.12 -2.39 -23.64
CA PRO A 119 10.03 -3.19 -23.10
C PRO A 119 10.56 -4.33 -22.21
N ILE A 120 9.91 -4.53 -21.06
CA ILE A 120 10.27 -5.62 -20.14
C ILE A 120 9.44 -6.86 -20.46
N ASP A 121 10.09 -8.03 -20.42
CA ASP A 121 9.43 -9.32 -20.59
C ASP A 121 8.33 -9.57 -19.53
N PRO A 122 7.25 -10.27 -19.89
CA PRO A 122 6.17 -10.59 -18.94
C PRO A 122 6.68 -11.43 -17.77
N ALA A 123 5.97 -11.36 -16.64
CA ALA A 123 6.37 -12.05 -15.42
C ALA A 123 6.51 -13.57 -15.67
N PRO A 124 7.56 -14.21 -15.14
CA PRO A 124 7.74 -15.65 -15.32
C PRO A 124 6.57 -16.40 -14.68
N ALA A 125 6.01 -17.38 -15.40
CA ALA A 125 4.97 -18.23 -14.87
C ALA A 125 5.45 -18.90 -13.58
N LYS A 126 4.61 -18.89 -12.53
CA LYS A 126 4.93 -19.54 -11.25
C LYS A 126 5.22 -21.01 -11.50
N LYS A 127 6.49 -21.42 -11.38
CA LYS A 127 6.86 -22.83 -11.43
C LYS A 127 6.04 -23.58 -10.40
N ALA A 128 5.22 -24.52 -10.86
CA ALA A 128 4.48 -25.40 -9.97
C ALA A 128 5.51 -26.12 -9.08
N ARG A 129 5.29 -26.13 -7.76
CA ARG A 129 6.13 -26.92 -6.87
C ARG A 129 6.04 -28.37 -7.35
N GLY A 130 7.16 -29.03 -7.63
CA GLY A 130 7.20 -30.43 -8.08
C GLY A 130 6.63 -31.42 -7.06
N ASP A 131 6.34 -30.95 -5.85
CA ASP A 131 5.70 -31.68 -4.76
C ASP A 131 4.17 -31.46 -4.69
N LYS A 132 3.63 -30.61 -5.57
CA LYS A 132 2.19 -30.37 -5.65
C LYS A 132 1.52 -31.61 -6.22
N GLY A 133 0.90 -32.41 -5.34
CA GLY A 133 0.19 -33.64 -5.68
C GLY A 133 0.94 -34.92 -5.31
N LYS A 134 2.18 -34.86 -4.80
CA LYS A 134 2.84 -36.03 -4.24
C LYS A 134 2.35 -36.23 -2.80
N ALA A 135 1.73 -37.38 -2.55
CA ALA A 135 1.38 -37.76 -1.19
C ALA A 135 2.67 -37.81 -0.36
N ARG A 136 2.71 -37.02 0.72
CA ARG A 136 3.80 -37.06 1.69
C ARG A 136 3.95 -38.53 2.12
N PRO A 137 5.13 -39.16 1.94
CA PRO A 137 5.31 -40.55 2.32
C PRO A 137 4.91 -40.71 3.78
N LYS A 138 3.95 -41.61 4.03
CA LYS A 138 3.41 -41.86 5.36
C LYS A 138 4.57 -42.37 6.20
N LYS A 139 5.05 -41.55 7.14
CA LYS A 139 6.10 -41.94 8.07
C LYS A 139 5.58 -43.19 8.80
N THR A 140 6.20 -44.34 8.56
CA THR A 140 5.90 -45.58 9.28
C THR A 140 6.02 -45.27 10.77
N ALA A 141 4.99 -45.63 11.53
CA ALA A 141 5.02 -45.45 12.98
C ALA A 141 6.28 -46.13 13.54
N PRO A 142 7.04 -45.47 14.43
CA PRO A 142 8.09 -46.16 15.16
C PRO A 142 7.49 -47.29 15.99
N ALA A 143 8.24 -48.39 16.12
CA ALA A 143 7.91 -49.56 16.93
C ALA A 143 7.54 -49.14 18.39
N PRO A 144 6.72 -49.94 19.11
CA PRO A 144 5.98 -49.52 20.31
C PRO A 144 6.81 -49.22 21.59
N ASP A 145 8.12 -48.98 21.49
CA ASP A 145 9.01 -48.93 22.67
C ASP A 145 9.67 -47.55 22.88
N GLN A 146 9.11 -46.48 22.33
CA GLN A 146 9.58 -45.11 22.61
C GLN A 146 8.42 -44.23 23.05
N GLU A 147 8.48 -43.83 24.33
CA GLU A 147 7.57 -42.88 24.98
C GLU A 147 7.27 -41.68 24.07
N ALA A 148 6.03 -41.64 23.59
CA ALA A 148 5.50 -40.52 22.86
C ALA A 148 5.29 -39.37 23.83
N THR A 149 6.18 -38.37 23.83
CA THR A 149 5.84 -37.05 24.37
C THR A 149 4.75 -36.45 23.48
N GLU A 150 3.50 -36.56 23.92
CA GLU A 150 2.35 -35.87 23.35
C GLU A 150 2.61 -34.36 23.33
N ARG A 151 2.83 -33.81 22.13
CA ARG A 151 2.83 -32.36 21.93
C ARG A 151 1.37 -31.92 21.83
N GLY A 152 0.75 -31.72 23.00
CA GLY A 152 -0.62 -31.27 23.13
C GLY A 152 -0.86 -29.91 22.48
N ASN A 153 -1.98 -29.80 21.76
CA ASN A 153 -2.64 -28.54 21.44
C ASN A 153 -3.15 -27.95 22.75
N SER A 154 -2.49 -26.92 23.26
CA SER A 154 -2.96 -26.19 24.43
C SER A 154 -3.99 -25.14 23.99
N GLU A 155 -5.26 -25.54 23.96
CA GLU A 155 -6.34 -24.60 24.30
C GLU A 155 -6.27 -24.38 25.82
N THR A 156 -6.22 -23.13 26.26
CA THR A 156 -6.20 -22.75 27.67
C THR A 156 -7.62 -22.46 28.16
N PRO A 157 -8.18 -23.20 29.12
CA PRO A 157 -9.21 -22.70 30.00
C PRO A 157 -8.59 -21.75 31.03
N ARG A 158 -9.25 -20.61 31.22
CA ARG A 158 -8.96 -19.58 32.20
C ARG A 158 -9.62 -19.96 33.52
N GLU A 159 -8.83 -20.15 34.58
CA GLU A 159 -9.10 -19.86 36.02
C GLU A 159 -8.20 -20.70 36.94
N GLY A 160 -7.55 -20.04 37.91
CA GLY A 160 -6.80 -20.67 39.00
C GLY A 160 -5.35 -20.15 39.14
N ASP A 161 -5.02 -19.64 40.32
CA ASP A 161 -3.76 -18.98 40.70
C ASP A 161 -2.45 -19.77 40.45
N PRO A 162 -1.30 -19.08 40.26
CA PRO A 162 -0.05 -19.68 39.79
C PRO A 162 0.79 -20.34 40.92
N PRO A 163 1.28 -21.58 40.73
CA PRO A 163 2.38 -22.13 41.51
C PRO A 163 3.78 -21.69 40.97
N PRO A 164 4.84 -21.74 41.82
CA PRO A 164 6.12 -21.05 41.58
C PRO A 164 7.02 -21.67 40.49
N PRO A 165 7.95 -20.88 39.92
CA PRO A 165 8.67 -21.24 38.70
C PRO A 165 9.89 -22.14 38.98
N HIS A 166 9.84 -23.37 38.51
CA HIS A 166 11.03 -24.22 38.36
C HIS A 166 11.24 -24.63 36.90
N GLY A 167 12.49 -24.49 36.43
CA GLY A 167 13.04 -25.33 35.37
C GLY A 167 13.09 -24.71 33.98
N GLY A 168 14.02 -23.77 33.77
CA GLY A 168 14.42 -23.35 32.43
C GLY A 168 15.08 -24.49 31.64
N THR A 169 14.60 -24.74 30.43
CA THR A 169 15.27 -25.62 29.47
C THR A 169 16.26 -24.81 28.62
N VAL A 170 17.53 -25.09 28.87
CA VAL A 170 18.70 -24.62 28.12
C VAL A 170 18.68 -25.15 26.69
N SER A 171 18.56 -24.24 25.71
CA SER A 171 18.98 -24.51 24.34
C SER A 171 20.35 -23.91 24.08
N ARG A 172 21.23 -24.70 23.46
CA ARG A 172 22.64 -24.39 23.20
C ARG A 172 22.78 -23.16 22.30
N ARG A 173 23.07 -21.99 22.88
CA ARG A 173 23.60 -20.84 22.14
C ARG A 173 25.08 -21.06 21.81
N ARG A 174 25.37 -21.13 20.51
CA ARG A 174 26.69 -21.04 19.91
C ARG A 174 27.28 -19.67 20.26
N GLY A 175 28.48 -19.67 20.84
CA GLY A 175 29.11 -18.51 21.47
C GLY A 175 29.52 -17.41 20.50
N ASN A 176 29.55 -16.19 21.03
CA ASN A 176 30.77 -15.37 21.16
C ASN A 176 30.36 -13.97 21.63
N TYR A 177 30.56 -13.63 22.91
CA TYR A 177 31.48 -12.57 23.36
C TYR A 177 31.42 -12.45 24.89
N LYS A 178 32.59 -12.32 25.51
CA LYS A 178 32.81 -12.09 26.94
C LYS A 178 32.68 -10.60 27.24
N SER A 179 32.03 -10.24 28.35
CA SER A 179 32.43 -9.11 29.20
C SER A 179 31.83 -9.26 30.60
N SER A 180 32.72 -9.59 31.54
CA SER A 180 32.77 -9.31 32.99
C SER A 180 31.52 -8.88 33.76
N THR A 181 31.07 -9.79 34.63
CA THR A 181 30.89 -9.63 36.08
C THR A 181 31.00 -8.22 36.68
N GLY A 182 29.96 -7.84 37.41
CA GLY A 182 29.98 -6.82 38.46
C GLY A 182 28.61 -6.73 39.13
N GLU A 183 28.53 -7.19 40.37
CA GLU A 183 27.35 -7.31 41.23
C GLU A 183 26.51 -6.03 41.30
N LEU A 184 25.20 -6.19 41.22
CA LEU A 184 24.23 -5.16 41.56
C LEU A 184 23.81 -5.41 43.02
N GLU A 185 24.54 -4.79 43.95
CA GLU A 185 24.08 -4.61 45.33
C GLU A 185 22.98 -3.54 45.35
N ASP A 186 21.90 -3.89 46.04
CA ASP A 186 20.66 -3.12 46.20
C ASP A 186 20.83 -2.14 47.37
N PRO A 187 20.83 -0.80 47.20
CA PRO A 187 20.92 0.10 48.33
C PRO A 187 19.55 0.30 48.98
N GLN A 188 19.43 -0.27 50.18
CA GLN A 188 18.36 0.02 51.11
C GLN A 188 18.13 1.52 51.32
N HIS A 189 16.86 1.88 51.44
CA HIS A 189 16.40 3.15 51.96
C HIS A 189 16.87 3.38 53.41
N SER A 190 17.50 4.52 53.68
CA SER A 190 17.59 5.07 55.03
C SER A 190 17.09 6.51 55.08
N LYS A 191 16.42 6.81 56.20
CA LYS A 191 15.77 8.07 56.54
C LYS A 191 16.76 8.97 57.29
N ASN A 192 16.63 10.28 57.06
CA ASN A 192 16.75 11.37 58.04
C ASN A 192 18.07 11.55 58.83
N ASN A 193 18.79 12.66 58.62
CA ASN A 193 18.77 13.83 59.51
C ASN A 193 19.90 14.83 59.22
N GLN A 194 19.56 16.08 59.55
CA GLN A 194 20.36 17.30 59.58
C GLN A 194 21.73 17.17 60.27
N SER A 195 22.74 17.90 59.77
CA SER A 195 23.58 18.74 60.63
C SER A 195 24.35 19.83 59.84
N LYS A 196 24.54 20.96 60.53
CA LYS A 196 25.33 22.15 60.20
C LYS A 196 26.84 21.87 60.24
N ASN A 197 27.60 22.60 59.42
CA ASN A 197 28.87 23.32 59.73
C ASN A 197 29.39 23.96 58.42
N THR A 198 29.37 25.28 58.20
CA THR A 198 30.34 26.34 58.57
C THR A 198 31.83 26.02 58.30
N GLY A 199 32.46 26.83 57.44
CA GLY A 199 33.89 27.18 57.58
C GLY A 199 34.75 27.18 56.30
N ASN A 200 34.87 28.35 55.67
CA ASN A 200 36.10 29.02 55.17
C ASN A 200 37.29 28.22 54.58
N ASN A 201 37.70 28.53 53.34
CA ASN A 201 38.87 29.37 53.01
C ASN A 201 39.29 29.29 51.52
N ASP A 202 39.23 30.44 50.84
CA ASP A 202 40.28 31.13 50.07
C ASP A 202 41.22 30.41 49.07
N GLY A 203 40.92 30.60 47.76
CA GLY A 203 41.80 31.20 46.73
C GLY A 203 42.79 30.32 45.95
N PRO A 204 43.39 30.78 44.82
CA PRO A 204 42.99 31.83 43.85
C PRO A 204 43.08 31.34 42.36
N PRO A 205 42.79 32.18 41.34
CA PRO A 205 42.51 31.73 39.96
C PRO A 205 43.75 31.77 39.04
N VAL A 206 43.78 30.90 38.01
CA VAL A 206 44.83 30.89 36.97
C VAL A 206 44.21 31.02 35.56
N ARG A 207 44.45 32.20 34.98
CA ARG A 207 44.62 32.55 33.54
C ARG A 207 45.58 33.76 33.55
N PRO A 208 46.45 34.02 32.56
CA PRO A 208 46.15 34.15 31.11
C PRO A 208 47.30 33.52 30.25
N SER A 209 47.41 33.53 28.91
CA SER A 209 47.27 34.59 27.91
C SER A 209 47.34 34.00 26.49
N VAL A 210 46.78 34.75 25.54
CA VAL A 210 46.91 34.65 24.08
C VAL A 210 48.31 35.14 23.64
N PRO A 211 48.76 34.83 22.41
CA PRO A 211 48.97 35.95 21.49
C PRO A 211 48.41 35.71 20.08
N ALA A 212 47.97 36.82 19.50
CA ALA A 212 47.65 37.01 18.09
C ALA A 212 48.94 37.16 17.26
N GLY A 213 48.83 36.87 15.97
CA GLY A 213 49.82 37.17 14.95
C GLY A 213 49.25 36.88 13.57
N ASP A 214 48.92 37.96 12.86
CA ASP A 214 48.62 38.02 11.42
C ASP A 214 49.80 37.50 10.58
N ASP A 215 49.52 36.84 9.45
CA ASP A 215 49.90 37.36 8.13
C ASP A 215 49.56 36.41 6.95
N VAL A 216 49.12 37.09 5.90
CA VAL A 216 48.90 36.74 4.49
C VAL A 216 49.98 35.84 3.87
N ARG A 217 49.60 34.76 3.15
CA ARG A 217 50.18 34.47 1.82
C ARG A 217 49.41 33.45 0.97
N GLU A 218 49.31 33.87 -0.29
CA GLU A 218 48.73 33.30 -1.49
C GLU A 218 49.64 32.23 -2.16
N ALA A 219 49.00 31.37 -2.95
CA ALA A 219 49.52 30.59 -4.09
C ALA A 219 50.37 29.32 -3.83
N GLN A 220 49.88 28.16 -4.30
CA GLN A 220 50.37 27.38 -5.45
C GLN A 220 50.12 25.87 -5.32
N ALA A 221 49.52 25.32 -6.39
CA ALA A 221 49.55 23.90 -6.72
C ALA A 221 50.99 23.40 -6.96
N PRO A 222 51.19 22.08 -6.95
CA PRO A 222 51.64 21.49 -8.20
C PRO A 222 50.95 20.17 -8.56
N ALA A 223 50.75 20.02 -9.87
CA ALA A 223 50.66 18.72 -10.52
C ALA A 223 52.05 18.08 -10.62
N ALA A 224 52.13 16.75 -10.47
CA ALA A 224 52.72 15.82 -11.45
C ALA A 224 53.05 14.46 -10.83
N ARG A 225 52.51 13.42 -11.48
CA ARG A 225 53.13 12.16 -11.91
C ARG A 225 54.02 11.38 -10.91
N THR A 226 53.69 10.10 -10.73
CA THR A 226 54.56 9.01 -11.17
C THR A 226 53.76 7.77 -11.51
N ASP A 227 54.16 7.19 -12.64
CA ASP A 227 53.72 5.97 -13.27
C ASP A 227 54.24 4.72 -12.53
N GLY A 228 53.59 3.58 -12.74
CA GLY A 228 54.11 2.26 -12.37
C GLY A 228 53.00 1.23 -12.20
N ARG A 229 52.72 0.39 -13.21
CA ARG A 229 53.36 -0.94 -13.41
C ARG A 229 52.86 -1.93 -12.34
N GLY A 230 52.27 -3.07 -12.62
CA GLY A 230 52.10 -3.89 -13.81
C GLY A 230 51.67 -5.28 -13.31
N GLY A 231 50.99 -6.07 -14.15
CA GLY A 231 50.58 -7.41 -13.78
C GLY A 231 49.65 -8.01 -14.85
N GLY A 232 50.25 -8.43 -15.96
CA GLY A 232 49.61 -9.30 -16.94
C GLY A 232 49.83 -10.77 -16.57
N ILE A 233 48.92 -11.61 -17.09
CA ILE A 233 48.93 -13.05 -17.46
C ILE A 233 47.44 -13.45 -17.49
N GLU A 234 46.85 -14.14 -18.46
CA GLU A 234 47.33 -15.01 -19.53
C GLU A 234 46.31 -14.98 -20.69
N GLU A 235 46.84 -15.12 -21.91
CA GLU A 235 46.14 -15.45 -23.14
C GLU A 235 45.72 -16.94 -23.11
N ASP A 236 44.55 -17.25 -23.67
CA ASP A 236 44.34 -18.51 -24.38
C ASP A 236 43.63 -18.18 -25.70
N GLN A 237 44.42 -18.32 -26.76
CA GLN A 237 44.07 -18.22 -28.17
C GLN A 237 44.04 -19.67 -28.67
N GLU A 238 42.93 -20.14 -29.24
CA GLU A 238 43.01 -21.17 -30.27
C GLU A 238 42.15 -20.73 -31.48
N ASP A 239 42.87 -20.54 -32.57
CA ASP A 239 42.47 -20.41 -33.97
C ASP A 239 41.40 -21.44 -34.36
N GLY A 240 40.41 -21.14 -35.20
CA GLY A 240 40.60 -20.78 -36.60
C GLY A 240 39.68 -21.63 -37.50
N PRO A 241 39.54 -21.33 -38.80
CA PRO A 241 38.21 -21.27 -39.44
C PRO A 241 38.04 -22.20 -40.68
N VAL A 242 36.93 -21.91 -41.43
CA VAL A 242 36.60 -22.17 -42.86
C VAL A 242 35.96 -23.53 -43.30
N PRO A 243 35.26 -23.62 -44.47
CA PRO A 243 33.99 -22.96 -44.81
C PRO A 243 33.01 -23.82 -45.68
N ALA A 244 31.86 -23.21 -46.02
CA ALA A 244 31.11 -23.25 -47.30
C ALA A 244 30.48 -24.55 -47.87
N GLY A 245 29.22 -24.42 -48.32
CA GLY A 245 28.72 -25.16 -49.50
C GLY A 245 27.21 -25.38 -49.58
N ASN A 246 26.53 -24.55 -50.39
CA ASN A 246 25.43 -24.82 -51.34
C ASN A 246 24.47 -25.99 -51.03
N GLY A 247 23.14 -25.84 -50.97
CA GLY A 247 22.25 -25.27 -51.98
C GLY A 247 21.06 -26.25 -52.18
N PRO A 248 19.91 -25.80 -52.72
CA PRO A 248 18.60 -26.45 -52.54
C PRO A 248 18.07 -27.19 -53.79
N ALA A 249 17.18 -28.18 -53.60
CA ALA A 249 16.15 -28.66 -54.53
C ALA A 249 15.35 -29.78 -53.82
N ASP A 250 14.05 -29.66 -53.56
CA ASP A 250 12.90 -29.82 -54.47
C ASP A 250 12.39 -31.29 -54.52
N HIS A 251 11.08 -31.39 -54.76
CA HIS A 251 10.20 -32.56 -54.90
C HIS A 251 9.31 -32.93 -53.71
N GLY A 252 8.08 -32.41 -53.77
CA GLY A 252 6.91 -33.04 -53.20
C GLY A 252 6.49 -34.28 -53.99
N THR A 253 5.74 -35.17 -53.34
CA THR A 253 4.76 -36.03 -54.01
C THR A 253 3.69 -36.43 -53.01
N ALA A 254 2.44 -36.24 -53.43
CA ALA A 254 1.22 -36.58 -52.71
C ALA A 254 0.96 -38.09 -52.70
N GLY A 255 0.13 -38.55 -51.76
CA GLY A 255 -0.55 -39.85 -51.86
C GLY A 255 -1.02 -40.45 -50.54
N ASP A 256 -2.19 -40.01 -50.05
CA ASP A 256 -3.17 -40.90 -49.42
C ASP A 256 -3.97 -41.58 -50.56
N PRO A 257 -4.52 -42.81 -50.44
CA PRO A 257 -5.39 -43.21 -49.33
C PRO A 257 -5.28 -44.68 -48.82
N ALA A 258 -5.94 -44.91 -47.68
CA ALA A 258 -6.25 -46.19 -46.99
C ALA A 258 -7.03 -47.22 -47.86
N PRO A 259 -7.59 -48.36 -47.35
CA PRO A 259 -7.49 -49.03 -46.04
C PRO A 259 -7.30 -50.59 -46.14
N ALA A 260 -7.12 -51.29 -45.01
CA ALA A 260 -7.87 -52.52 -44.63
C ALA A 260 -7.18 -53.39 -43.55
N ALA A 261 -8.04 -53.86 -42.63
CA ALA A 261 -8.01 -55.17 -41.95
C ALA A 261 -6.88 -55.51 -40.96
N GLY A 262 -7.25 -55.57 -39.66
CA GLY A 262 -6.68 -56.54 -38.71
C GLY A 262 -7.18 -57.97 -39.01
N PRO A 263 -6.97 -59.00 -38.15
CA PRO A 263 -6.71 -58.94 -36.70
C PRO A 263 -5.55 -59.84 -36.22
N GLU A 264 -5.15 -59.73 -34.95
CA GLU A 264 -5.15 -60.87 -34.00
C GLU A 264 -4.57 -60.45 -32.64
N ALA A 265 -5.34 -60.76 -31.60
CA ALA A 265 -5.08 -60.49 -30.21
C ALA A 265 -4.18 -61.57 -29.59
N LYS A 266 -3.36 -61.18 -28.61
CA LYS A 266 -3.00 -62.06 -27.49
C LYS A 266 -3.05 -61.30 -26.17
N ASP A 267 -3.95 -61.78 -25.32
CA ASP A 267 -4.25 -61.35 -23.98
C ASP A 267 -3.07 -61.52 -23.01
N ALA A 268 -2.97 -60.59 -22.05
CA ALA A 268 -2.52 -60.88 -20.70
C ALA A 268 -3.35 -60.03 -19.73
N ALA A 269 -4.21 -60.71 -18.98
CA ALA A 269 -5.14 -60.16 -18.00
C ALA A 269 -4.55 -60.16 -16.58
N ARG A 270 -5.20 -59.34 -15.72
CA ARG A 270 -5.28 -59.36 -14.24
C ARG A 270 -4.11 -58.70 -13.48
N ALA A 271 -4.31 -57.84 -12.47
CA ALA A 271 -5.47 -57.46 -11.64
C ALA A 271 -5.31 -55.96 -11.27
N GLY A 272 -6.33 -55.11 -11.13
CA GLY A 272 -7.53 -55.26 -10.32
C GLY A 272 -7.49 -54.21 -9.20
N GLY A 273 -8.00 -53.00 -9.49
CA GLY A 273 -8.01 -51.87 -8.54
C GLY A 273 -8.83 -50.70 -9.08
N ALA A 274 -10.13 -50.92 -9.25
CA ALA A 274 -11.09 -49.88 -9.63
C ALA A 274 -11.32 -48.91 -8.45
N GLN A 275 -11.18 -47.60 -8.70
CA GLN A 275 -12.03 -46.58 -8.09
C GLN A 275 -12.50 -45.62 -9.18
N THR A 276 -13.67 -45.95 -9.70
CA THR A 276 -14.57 -45.04 -10.41
C THR A 276 -14.98 -43.90 -9.48
N GLY A 277 -14.45 -42.71 -9.70
CA GLY A 277 -15.00 -41.49 -9.11
C GLY A 277 -16.35 -41.20 -9.75
N GLY A 278 -17.44 -41.65 -9.14
CA GLY A 278 -18.78 -41.22 -9.53
C GLY A 278 -18.90 -39.70 -9.45
N PRO A 279 -19.81 -39.08 -10.23
CA PRO A 279 -20.05 -37.64 -10.17
C PRO A 279 -20.36 -37.26 -8.72
N VAL A 280 -19.53 -36.39 -8.15
CA VAL A 280 -19.70 -35.85 -6.81
C VAL A 280 -21.05 -35.15 -6.78
N ARG A 281 -22.04 -35.78 -6.14
CA ARG A 281 -23.38 -35.20 -5.97
C ARG A 281 -23.24 -33.93 -5.15
N VAL A 282 -23.45 -32.77 -5.77
CA VAL A 282 -23.45 -31.47 -5.07
C VAL A 282 -24.77 -31.39 -4.29
N ASP A 283 -24.68 -31.21 -2.97
CA ASP A 283 -25.87 -31.04 -2.14
C ASP A 283 -26.62 -29.77 -2.58
N ALA A 284 -27.93 -29.86 -2.76
CA ALA A 284 -28.77 -28.74 -3.17
C ALA A 284 -28.89 -27.76 -2.00
N SER A 285 -28.15 -26.65 -2.07
CA SER A 285 -28.34 -25.49 -1.20
C SER A 285 -28.97 -24.34 -1.99
N PRO A 286 -29.66 -23.38 -1.35
CA PRO A 286 -30.21 -22.21 -2.02
C PRO A 286 -29.17 -21.44 -2.85
N GLY A 287 -27.92 -21.38 -2.39
CA GLY A 287 -26.83 -20.76 -3.12
C GLY A 287 -26.32 -21.59 -4.31
N VAL A 288 -26.33 -22.92 -4.23
CA VAL A 288 -26.03 -23.79 -5.38
C VAL A 288 -27.12 -23.65 -6.46
N GLU A 289 -28.39 -23.61 -6.05
CA GLU A 289 -29.51 -23.41 -6.99
C GLU A 289 -29.44 -22.05 -7.68
N LEU A 290 -29.14 -20.98 -6.92
CA LEU A 290 -28.98 -19.64 -7.49
C LEU A 290 -27.81 -19.58 -8.49
N LEU A 291 -26.65 -20.13 -8.14
CA LEU A 291 -25.49 -20.18 -9.05
C LEU A 291 -25.77 -21.07 -10.28
N GLY A 292 -26.52 -22.16 -10.11
CA GLY A 292 -26.97 -23.01 -11.20
C GLY A 292 -27.90 -22.26 -12.17
N ALA A 293 -28.85 -21.49 -11.65
CA ALA A 293 -29.76 -20.66 -12.46
C ALA A 293 -29.00 -19.56 -13.21
N ILE A 294 -28.02 -18.91 -12.56
CA ILE A 294 -27.15 -17.91 -13.22
C ILE A 294 -26.34 -18.56 -14.34
N GLY A 295 -25.70 -19.71 -14.08
CA GLY A 295 -24.92 -20.42 -15.10
C GLY A 295 -25.77 -20.94 -16.26
N ALA A 296 -27.05 -21.25 -16.03
CA ALA A 296 -27.99 -21.61 -17.09
C ALA A 296 -28.41 -20.40 -17.96
N ALA A 297 -28.55 -19.22 -17.35
CA ALA A 297 -28.88 -17.99 -18.06
C ALA A 297 -27.66 -17.34 -18.75
N GLN A 298 -26.47 -17.48 -18.16
CA GLN A 298 -25.20 -16.92 -18.61
C GLN A 298 -24.13 -18.02 -18.60
N PRO A 299 -23.99 -18.80 -19.70
CA PRO A 299 -23.07 -19.94 -19.78
C PRO A 299 -21.61 -19.61 -19.46
N GLU A 300 -21.19 -18.37 -19.69
CA GLU A 300 -19.86 -17.85 -19.36
C GLU A 300 -19.59 -17.76 -17.85
N LEU A 301 -20.64 -17.74 -17.02
CA LEU A 301 -20.56 -17.78 -15.56
C LEU A 301 -20.79 -19.18 -14.97
N LEU A 302 -20.95 -20.20 -15.82
CA LEU A 302 -21.27 -21.55 -15.38
C LEU A 302 -20.17 -22.13 -14.48
N LEU A 303 -20.56 -22.49 -13.26
CA LEU A 303 -19.70 -23.19 -12.30
C LEU A 303 -20.11 -24.66 -12.23
N THR A 304 -19.11 -25.55 -12.11
CA THR A 304 -19.34 -26.99 -12.02
C THR A 304 -18.56 -27.62 -10.87
N GLY A 305 -18.99 -28.82 -10.47
CA GLY A 305 -18.30 -29.68 -9.51
C GLY A 305 -18.06 -29.00 -8.15
N ARG A 306 -16.82 -29.13 -7.64
CA ARG A 306 -16.44 -28.63 -6.32
C ARG A 306 -16.55 -27.11 -6.20
N THR A 307 -16.25 -26.38 -7.27
CA THR A 307 -16.30 -24.90 -7.26
C THR A 307 -17.73 -24.40 -7.12
N LEU A 308 -18.69 -25.03 -7.80
CA LEU A 308 -20.11 -24.74 -7.62
C LEU A 308 -20.56 -24.99 -6.18
N ARG A 309 -20.15 -26.12 -5.57
CA ARG A 309 -20.47 -26.44 -4.18
C ARG A 309 -19.89 -25.41 -3.21
N ASP A 310 -18.58 -25.16 -3.30
CA ASP A 310 -17.86 -24.30 -2.35
C ASP A 310 -18.40 -22.86 -2.41
N GLN A 311 -18.73 -22.37 -3.59
CA GLN A 311 -19.31 -21.03 -3.77
C GLN A 311 -20.80 -20.98 -3.45
N GLY A 312 -21.53 -22.06 -3.72
CA GLY A 312 -22.94 -22.18 -3.33
C GLY A 312 -23.12 -22.13 -1.82
N LEU A 313 -22.22 -22.73 -1.04
CA LEU A 313 -22.20 -22.58 0.43
C LEU A 313 -21.95 -21.14 0.86
N MET A 314 -21.07 -20.42 0.16
CA MET A 314 -20.78 -19.02 0.46
C MET A 314 -21.98 -18.12 0.15
N VAL A 315 -22.68 -18.35 -0.97
CA VAL A 315 -23.91 -17.64 -1.32
C VAL A 315 -25.02 -17.97 -0.32
N THR A 316 -25.16 -19.22 0.11
CA THR A 316 -26.09 -19.61 1.18
C THR A 316 -25.81 -18.82 2.46
N GLY A 317 -24.55 -18.73 2.90
CA GLY A 317 -24.21 -17.93 4.08
C GLY A 317 -24.52 -16.43 3.95
N LEU A 318 -24.39 -15.86 2.75
CA LEU A 318 -24.77 -14.46 2.50
C LEU A 318 -26.30 -14.27 2.54
N LEU A 319 -27.06 -15.20 1.96
CA LEU A 319 -28.52 -15.20 2.05
C LEU A 319 -29.01 -15.30 3.50
N GLU A 320 -28.41 -16.20 4.29
CA GLU A 320 -28.70 -16.35 5.72
C GLU A 320 -28.31 -15.10 6.53
N ALA A 321 -27.26 -14.39 6.11
CA ALA A 321 -26.88 -13.10 6.69
C ALA A 321 -27.80 -11.94 6.26
N GLY A 322 -28.84 -12.18 5.47
CA GLY A 322 -29.83 -11.18 5.06
C GLY A 322 -29.51 -10.44 3.76
N TRP A 323 -28.57 -10.93 2.95
CA TRP A 323 -28.30 -10.34 1.64
C TRP A 323 -29.48 -10.57 0.68
N PRO A 324 -30.02 -9.52 0.05
CA PRO A 324 -31.12 -9.68 -0.90
C PRO A 324 -30.63 -10.36 -2.19
N VAL A 325 -31.41 -11.34 -2.68
CA VAL A 325 -31.11 -12.10 -3.91
C VAL A 325 -30.81 -11.19 -5.11
N PRO A 326 -31.57 -10.10 -5.39
CA PRO A 326 -31.27 -9.21 -6.51
C PRO A 326 -29.86 -8.60 -6.46
N LEU A 327 -29.37 -8.31 -5.26
CA LEU A 327 -28.05 -7.68 -5.09
C LEU A 327 -26.93 -8.72 -5.21
N LEU A 328 -27.15 -9.95 -4.72
CA LEU A 328 -26.22 -11.06 -4.99
C LEU A 328 -26.16 -11.39 -6.49
N LEU A 329 -27.31 -11.36 -7.18
CA LEU A 329 -27.36 -11.48 -8.64
C LEU A 329 -26.49 -10.41 -9.30
N GLU A 330 -26.70 -9.14 -8.96
CA GLU A 330 -25.91 -8.03 -9.52
C GLU A 330 -24.41 -8.19 -9.25
N VAL A 331 -24.02 -8.63 -8.05
CA VAL A 331 -22.62 -8.88 -7.70
C VAL A 331 -22.05 -10.02 -8.54
N ILE A 332 -22.77 -11.12 -8.71
CA ILE A 332 -22.27 -12.31 -9.42
C ILE A 332 -22.24 -12.07 -10.94
N THR A 333 -23.24 -11.41 -11.52
CA THR A 333 -23.40 -11.23 -12.97
C THR A 333 -22.60 -10.08 -13.58
N ARG A 334 -21.78 -9.37 -12.80
CA ARG A 334 -20.91 -8.31 -13.35
C ARG A 334 -20.06 -8.84 -14.53
N PRO A 335 -19.78 -8.03 -15.55
CA PRO A 335 -18.96 -8.45 -16.68
C PRO A 335 -17.63 -9.05 -16.23
N LEU A 336 -17.24 -10.17 -16.82
CA LEU A 336 -15.94 -10.79 -16.56
C LEU A 336 -14.83 -9.84 -17.04
N PRO A 337 -13.70 -9.75 -16.32
CA PRO A 337 -12.59 -8.90 -16.75
C PRO A 337 -11.99 -9.41 -18.06
N ASP A 338 -11.71 -8.50 -18.99
CA ASP A 338 -11.01 -8.79 -20.25
C ASP A 338 -9.65 -8.06 -20.25
N PRO A 339 -8.51 -8.77 -20.36
CA PRO A 339 -8.37 -10.22 -20.46
C PRO A 339 -8.70 -10.97 -19.15
N LEU A 340 -9.23 -12.19 -19.29
CA LEU A 340 -9.51 -13.09 -18.16
C LEU A 340 -8.21 -13.62 -17.54
N LEU A 341 -7.64 -12.87 -16.59
CA LEU A 341 -6.41 -13.25 -15.88
C LEU A 341 -6.61 -14.37 -14.84
N ARG A 342 -7.86 -14.70 -14.50
CA ARG A 342 -8.24 -15.71 -13.50
C ARG A 342 -9.41 -16.55 -14.01
N THR A 343 -9.57 -17.75 -13.45
CA THR A 343 -10.74 -18.58 -13.75
C THR A 343 -12.03 -17.88 -13.31
N VAL A 344 -13.12 -18.11 -14.01
CA VAL A 344 -14.46 -17.58 -13.71
C VAL A 344 -14.83 -17.81 -12.24
N GLY A 345 -14.62 -19.03 -11.73
CA GLY A 345 -14.82 -19.35 -10.32
C GLY A 345 -13.96 -18.50 -9.36
N ALA A 346 -12.71 -18.19 -9.71
CA ALA A 346 -11.89 -17.32 -8.87
C ALA A 346 -12.38 -15.86 -8.88
N VAL A 347 -12.91 -15.39 -10.01
CA VAL A 347 -13.53 -14.06 -10.13
C VAL A 347 -14.81 -13.99 -9.27
N ILE A 348 -15.72 -14.96 -9.43
CA ILE A 348 -16.96 -15.03 -8.64
C ILE A 348 -16.66 -15.16 -7.14
N SER A 349 -15.72 -16.03 -6.75
CA SER A 349 -15.29 -16.15 -5.35
C SER A 349 -14.72 -14.83 -4.80
N GLY A 350 -13.96 -14.09 -5.59
CA GLY A 350 -13.45 -12.76 -5.21
C GLY A 350 -14.58 -11.76 -4.96
N ARG A 351 -15.59 -11.75 -5.84
CA ARG A 351 -16.78 -10.89 -5.70
C ARG A 351 -17.60 -11.23 -4.46
N LEU A 352 -17.84 -12.52 -4.21
CA LEU A 352 -18.56 -12.99 -3.02
C LEU A 352 -17.81 -12.65 -1.73
N LYS A 353 -16.47 -12.74 -1.71
CA LYS A 353 -15.65 -12.31 -0.55
C LYS A 353 -15.72 -10.81 -0.31
N ALA A 354 -15.69 -10.01 -1.37
CA ALA A 354 -15.88 -8.57 -1.25
C ALA A 354 -17.27 -8.24 -0.69
N ALA A 355 -18.33 -8.90 -1.17
CA ALA A 355 -19.67 -8.79 -0.62
C ALA A 355 -19.70 -9.15 0.88
N ALA A 356 -19.15 -10.30 1.26
CA ALA A 356 -19.09 -10.73 2.66
C ALA A 356 -18.33 -9.77 3.59
N SER A 357 -17.43 -8.93 3.06
CA SER A 357 -16.71 -7.91 3.84
C SER A 357 -17.47 -6.58 3.99
N MET A 358 -18.56 -6.40 3.25
CA MET A 358 -19.42 -5.21 3.37
C MET A 358 -20.54 -5.47 4.38
N PRO A 359 -21.00 -4.43 5.11
CA PRO A 359 -22.19 -4.55 5.95
C PRO A 359 -23.41 -4.92 5.09
N VAL A 360 -24.30 -5.73 5.67
CA VAL A 360 -25.49 -6.24 4.97
C VAL A 360 -26.35 -5.06 4.50
N PRO A 361 -26.56 -4.89 3.18
CA PRO A 361 -27.36 -3.79 2.65
C PRO A 361 -28.80 -3.89 3.16
N GLY A 362 -29.23 -2.92 3.96
CA GLY A 362 -30.59 -2.85 4.51
C GLY A 362 -30.73 -3.28 5.98
N SER A 363 -29.69 -3.78 6.64
CA SER A 363 -29.68 -3.89 8.11
C SER A 363 -29.41 -2.51 8.72
N ALA A 364 -30.48 -1.72 8.85
CA ALA A 364 -30.45 -0.46 9.58
C ALA A 364 -30.26 -0.71 11.10
N ALA A 365 -29.00 -0.75 11.53
CA ALA A 365 -28.60 -0.15 12.79
C ALA A 365 -27.88 1.16 12.44
N GLY A 366 -28.65 2.22 12.13
CA GLY A 366 -28.12 3.59 12.05
C GLY A 366 -28.08 4.26 10.67
N ALA A 367 -28.99 3.97 9.74
CA ALA A 367 -29.14 4.77 8.51
C ALA A 367 -30.37 5.69 8.59
N ALA A 368 -30.10 6.97 8.35
CA ALA A 368 -31.05 8.07 8.35
C ALA A 368 -32.27 7.82 7.46
N VAL A 369 -33.43 8.21 8.00
CA VAL A 369 -34.71 8.27 7.29
C VAL A 369 -34.57 9.23 6.11
N VAL A 370 -34.66 8.69 4.89
CA VAL A 370 -34.93 9.49 3.70
C VAL A 370 -36.38 10.01 3.82
N PRO A 371 -36.65 11.32 3.65
CA PRO A 371 -38.01 11.83 3.79
C PRO A 371 -38.93 11.24 2.72
N HIS A 372 -39.98 10.56 3.16
CA HIS A 372 -41.11 10.21 2.30
C HIS A 372 -41.75 11.51 1.77
N GLN A 373 -41.76 11.68 0.45
CA GLN A 373 -42.59 12.70 -0.19
C GLN A 373 -44.06 12.38 0.10
N ALA A 374 -44.79 13.40 0.56
CA ALA A 374 -46.16 13.31 1.01
C ALA A 374 -47.14 12.91 -0.12
N PRO A 375 -48.27 12.23 0.19
CA PRO A 375 -49.31 11.93 -0.78
C PRO A 375 -50.18 13.16 -1.04
N GLY A 376 -50.34 13.53 -2.31
CA GLY A 376 -51.33 14.53 -2.75
C GLY A 376 -52.78 14.02 -2.65
N PRO A 377 -53.78 14.92 -2.57
CA PRO A 377 -55.11 14.55 -2.11
C PRO A 377 -56.01 14.01 -3.23
N ASP A 378 -56.78 13.01 -2.83
CA ASP A 378 -58.18 12.72 -3.16
C ASP A 378 -58.62 12.67 -4.65
N ARG A 379 -58.76 11.43 -5.15
CA ARG A 379 -59.76 11.10 -6.17
C ARG A 379 -60.49 9.82 -5.79
N THR A 380 -61.61 10.01 -5.12
CA THR A 380 -62.69 9.04 -4.97
C THR A 380 -63.43 8.86 -6.31
N ALA A 381 -63.34 7.67 -6.90
CA ALA A 381 -64.37 7.10 -7.79
C ALA A 381 -64.13 5.58 -7.97
N PRO A 382 -65.14 4.73 -7.77
CA PRO A 382 -64.98 3.28 -7.88
C PRO A 382 -65.32 2.77 -9.29
N GLY A 383 -64.50 1.86 -9.79
CA GLY A 383 -64.84 0.97 -10.91
C GLY A 383 -64.23 1.36 -12.25
N GLU A 384 -63.00 0.90 -12.51
CA GLU A 384 -62.59 0.45 -13.85
C GLU A 384 -61.27 -0.32 -13.74
N GLU A 385 -61.30 -1.60 -14.13
CA GLU A 385 -60.10 -2.41 -14.37
C GLU A 385 -59.27 -1.75 -15.48
N ARG A 386 -58.21 -1.00 -15.12
CA ARG A 386 -57.20 -0.59 -16.10
C ARG A 386 -56.05 -1.59 -16.15
N ARG A 387 -56.12 -2.39 -17.19
CA ARG A 387 -55.08 -3.17 -17.84
C ARG A 387 -53.77 -2.36 -17.99
N TRP A 388 -52.68 -2.90 -17.48
CA TRP A 388 -51.34 -2.30 -17.42
C TRP A 388 -50.55 -2.27 -18.75
N ASP A 389 -51.21 -2.40 -19.90
CA ASP A 389 -50.51 -2.68 -21.17
C ASP A 389 -50.13 -1.46 -22.04
N ASP A 390 -50.51 -0.21 -21.68
CA ASP A 390 -50.38 0.94 -22.60
C ASP A 390 -49.49 2.11 -22.12
N ALA A 391 -48.55 1.88 -21.20
CA ALA A 391 -47.52 2.90 -20.91
C ALA A 391 -46.33 2.72 -21.86
N PRO A 392 -45.92 3.75 -22.64
CA PRO A 392 -44.72 3.66 -23.47
C PRO A 392 -43.51 3.42 -22.56
N THR A 393 -42.89 2.25 -22.73
CA THR A 393 -41.67 1.86 -22.02
C THR A 393 -40.61 2.93 -22.29
N PRO A 394 -40.00 3.56 -21.27
CA PRO A 394 -38.92 4.51 -21.49
C PRO A 394 -37.80 3.76 -22.21
N THR A 395 -37.50 4.20 -23.43
CA THR A 395 -36.46 3.60 -24.26
C THR A 395 -35.16 3.60 -23.49
N ALA A 396 -34.64 2.41 -23.16
CA ALA A 396 -33.40 2.26 -22.43
C ALA A 396 -32.28 3.00 -23.16
N THR A 397 -31.56 3.87 -22.44
CA THR A 397 -30.37 4.55 -22.94
C THR A 397 -29.39 3.49 -23.48
N PRO A 398 -28.88 3.62 -24.71
CA PRO A 398 -27.96 2.63 -25.27
C PRO A 398 -26.75 2.43 -24.35
N TYR A 399 -26.31 1.19 -24.17
CA TYR A 399 -25.23 0.82 -23.24
C TYR A 399 -23.94 1.65 -23.45
N ALA A 400 -23.64 2.02 -24.69
CA ALA A 400 -22.50 2.88 -25.04
C ALA A 400 -22.62 4.31 -24.48
N GLU A 401 -23.83 4.83 -24.27
CA GLU A 401 -24.09 6.11 -23.61
C GLU A 401 -23.73 6.02 -22.12
N LEU A 402 -24.17 4.93 -21.47
CA LEU A 402 -23.96 4.67 -20.05
C LEU A 402 -22.48 4.44 -19.75
N GLU A 403 -21.78 3.71 -20.62
CA GLU A 403 -20.35 3.45 -20.51
C GLU A 403 -19.53 4.73 -20.69
N ARG A 404 -19.92 5.62 -21.63
CA ARG A 404 -19.33 6.97 -21.76
C ARG A 404 -19.54 7.82 -20.51
N GLN A 405 -20.75 7.81 -19.93
CA GLN A 405 -21.05 8.50 -18.68
C GLN A 405 -20.18 8.00 -17.53
N GLN A 406 -20.02 6.68 -17.40
CA GLN A 406 -19.19 6.08 -16.35
C GLN A 406 -17.70 6.36 -16.56
N ASP A 407 -17.22 6.37 -17.80
CA ASP A 407 -15.84 6.72 -18.13
C ASP A 407 -15.55 8.20 -17.89
N GLN A 408 -16.52 9.09 -18.14
CA GLN A 408 -16.41 10.52 -17.81
C GLN A 408 -16.31 10.76 -16.29
N VAL A 409 -17.12 10.05 -15.50
CA VAL A 409 -17.06 10.07 -14.03
C VAL A 409 -15.73 9.51 -13.52
N ARG A 410 -15.22 8.40 -14.08
CA ARG A 410 -13.92 7.80 -13.70
C ARG A 410 -12.73 8.69 -14.03
N ARG A 411 -12.79 9.44 -15.13
CA ARG A 411 -11.74 10.38 -15.54
C ARG A 411 -11.81 11.71 -14.79
N GLY A 412 -12.79 11.90 -13.90
CA GLY A 412 -12.97 13.14 -13.12
C GLY A 412 -13.32 14.36 -13.97
N ILE A 413 -13.74 14.16 -15.22
CA ILE A 413 -14.00 15.24 -16.20
C ILE A 413 -15.23 16.06 -15.79
N ASP A 414 -16.17 15.46 -15.05
CA ASP A 414 -17.43 16.12 -14.65
C ASP A 414 -17.50 16.57 -13.19
N LEU A 415 -16.48 16.32 -12.35
CA LEU A 415 -16.53 16.79 -10.96
C LEU A 415 -16.22 18.28 -10.81
N ASN A 416 -15.68 18.91 -11.86
CA ASN A 416 -15.43 20.33 -11.94
C ASN A 416 -15.47 20.76 -13.42
N PRO A 417 -16.67 21.01 -13.99
CA PRO A 417 -16.76 21.54 -15.34
C PRO A 417 -15.96 22.84 -15.47
N GLY A 418 -15.54 23.18 -16.70
CA GLY A 418 -14.97 24.50 -16.96
C GLY A 418 -15.95 25.59 -16.49
N CYS A 419 -15.45 26.72 -16.00
CA CYS A 419 -16.32 27.79 -15.54
C CYS A 419 -17.17 28.36 -16.68
N GLU A 420 -18.49 28.22 -16.58
CA GLU A 420 -19.50 28.79 -17.49
C GLU A 420 -19.74 30.29 -17.20
N ALA A 421 -18.67 31.08 -17.20
CA ALA A 421 -18.78 32.53 -17.31
C ALA A 421 -19.21 32.92 -18.72
N ASP A 422 -19.68 34.15 -18.92
CA ASP A 422 -20.48 34.58 -20.09
C ASP A 422 -19.89 34.22 -21.47
N ASP A 423 -18.57 34.02 -21.58
CA ASP A 423 -17.89 33.64 -22.83
C ASP A 423 -17.23 32.25 -22.83
N GLY A 424 -17.34 31.46 -21.74
CA GLY A 424 -16.71 30.13 -21.61
C GLY A 424 -15.17 30.12 -21.64
N LEU A 425 -14.53 31.30 -21.65
CA LEU A 425 -13.08 31.48 -21.74
C LEU A 425 -12.37 31.51 -20.37
N CYS A 426 -13.09 31.33 -19.27
CA CYS A 426 -12.48 31.32 -17.96
C CYS A 426 -11.62 30.05 -17.81
N PRO A 427 -10.30 30.15 -17.65
CA PRO A 427 -9.43 28.98 -17.53
C PRO A 427 -9.59 28.28 -16.16
N THR A 428 -10.34 28.89 -15.24
CA THR A 428 -10.56 28.40 -13.89
C THR A 428 -11.68 27.37 -13.89
N LEU A 429 -11.50 26.28 -13.16
CA LEU A 429 -12.54 25.27 -12.98
C LEU A 429 -13.71 25.84 -12.17
N ALA A 430 -14.93 25.37 -12.46
CA ALA A 430 -16.08 25.62 -11.61
C ALA A 430 -15.84 25.10 -10.19
N VAL A 431 -16.59 25.59 -9.22
CA VAL A 431 -16.57 25.00 -7.88
C VAL A 431 -17.45 23.74 -7.90
N VAL A 432 -17.08 22.71 -7.13
CA VAL A 432 -17.88 21.49 -7.02
C VAL A 432 -19.31 21.83 -6.63
N GLY A 433 -20.27 21.44 -7.48
CA GLY A 433 -21.70 21.71 -7.29
C GLY A 433 -22.19 23.05 -7.86
N GLU A 434 -21.32 23.84 -8.48
CA GLU A 434 -21.64 25.11 -9.16
C GLU A 434 -21.23 25.03 -10.64
N THR A 435 -21.81 25.87 -11.49
CA THR A 435 -21.41 25.96 -12.93
C THR A 435 -20.32 27.01 -13.19
N ARG A 436 -20.00 27.83 -12.18
CA ARG A 436 -19.03 28.94 -12.27
C ARG A 436 -17.92 28.80 -11.24
N CYS A 437 -16.76 29.38 -11.52
CA CYS A 437 -15.65 29.42 -10.57
C CYS A 437 -15.90 30.44 -9.44
N ALA A 438 -15.18 30.32 -8.33
CA ALA A 438 -15.34 31.18 -7.16
C ALA A 438 -15.18 32.69 -7.49
N LEU A 439 -14.36 33.05 -8.49
CA LEU A 439 -14.22 34.43 -8.95
C LEU A 439 -15.52 34.95 -9.58
N HIS A 440 -16.10 34.20 -10.51
CA HIS A 440 -17.33 34.58 -11.21
C HIS A 440 -18.59 34.44 -10.34
N LEU A 441 -18.51 33.66 -9.26
CA LEU A 441 -19.51 33.66 -8.20
C LEU A 441 -19.37 34.84 -7.22
N GLY A 442 -18.36 35.70 -7.41
CA GLY A 442 -18.13 36.87 -6.56
C GLY A 442 -17.68 36.54 -5.13
N TRP A 443 -17.12 35.34 -4.91
CA TRP A 443 -16.70 34.94 -3.57
C TRP A 443 -15.54 35.81 -3.07
N PRO A 444 -15.59 36.31 -1.83
CA PRO A 444 -14.50 37.13 -1.26
C PRO A 444 -13.17 36.35 -1.17
N LEU A 445 -12.07 37.10 -1.12
CA LEU A 445 -10.74 36.53 -0.87
C LEU A 445 -10.63 36.10 0.60
N CYS A 446 -9.90 35.02 0.83
CA CYS A 446 -9.52 34.57 2.16
C CYS A 446 -8.73 35.68 2.86
N PRO A 447 -9.07 36.04 4.12
CA PRO A 447 -8.38 37.10 4.86
C PRO A 447 -6.92 36.74 5.19
N GLY A 448 -6.54 35.46 5.04
CA GLY A 448 -5.19 34.96 5.27
C GLY A 448 -4.83 34.85 6.75
N LEU A 449 -3.53 34.82 7.03
CA LEU A 449 -2.95 34.71 8.37
C LEU A 449 -1.85 35.77 8.53
N ASP A 450 -1.77 36.41 9.70
CA ASP A 450 -0.71 37.35 10.08
C ASP A 450 -0.43 38.49 9.07
N GLY A 451 -1.50 39.00 8.44
CA GLY A 451 -1.41 40.08 7.45
C GLY A 451 -1.00 39.64 6.04
N TYR A 452 -0.83 38.33 5.80
CA TYR A 452 -0.62 37.79 4.46
C TYR A 452 -1.93 37.75 3.66
N THR A 453 -1.91 38.28 2.44
CA THR A 453 -3.08 38.26 1.54
C THR A 453 -3.17 36.94 0.79
N CYS A 454 -4.12 36.09 1.17
CA CYS A 454 -4.35 34.80 0.52
C CYS A 454 -5.13 34.98 -0.78
N THR A 455 -4.70 34.31 -1.84
CA THR A 455 -5.33 34.39 -3.17
C THR A 455 -6.53 33.45 -3.33
N VAL A 456 -6.78 32.58 -2.36
CA VAL A 456 -7.91 31.64 -2.36
C VAL A 456 -9.21 32.39 -2.06
N ARG A 457 -10.29 32.07 -2.77
CA ARG A 457 -11.62 32.62 -2.53
C ARG A 457 -12.48 31.62 -1.76
N THR A 458 -13.24 32.10 -0.77
CA THR A 458 -14.11 31.27 0.08
C THR A 458 -15.55 31.75 0.00
N ARG A 459 -16.51 30.82 0.06
CA ARG A 459 -17.94 31.14 -0.09
C ARG A 459 -18.44 32.19 0.90
N THR A 460 -17.93 32.12 2.13
CA THR A 460 -18.34 32.95 3.26
C THR A 460 -17.39 34.09 3.58
N GLY A 461 -16.18 34.13 2.97
CA GLY A 461 -15.12 35.06 3.37
C GLY A 461 -14.30 34.61 4.57
N ASP A 462 -14.55 33.41 5.08
CA ASP A 462 -13.72 32.82 6.14
C ASP A 462 -12.33 32.41 5.62
N GLN A 463 -11.42 32.12 6.53
CA GLN A 463 -10.10 31.58 6.19
C GLN A 463 -10.23 30.28 5.39
N CYS A 464 -9.43 30.11 4.35
CA CYS A 464 -9.37 28.84 3.61
C CYS A 464 -8.73 27.74 4.48
N ALA A 465 -8.97 26.47 4.12
CA ALA A 465 -8.46 25.32 4.90
C ALA A 465 -6.94 25.37 5.13
N THR A 466 -6.17 25.84 4.14
CA THR A 466 -4.71 26.01 4.27
C THR A 466 -4.35 27.06 5.32
N CYS A 467 -4.94 28.25 5.25
CA CYS A 467 -4.67 29.31 6.24
C CYS A 467 -5.18 28.92 7.64
N GLN A 468 -6.27 28.14 7.74
CA GLN A 468 -6.73 27.59 9.02
C GLN A 468 -5.72 26.61 9.62
N GLU A 469 -5.12 25.74 8.80
CA GLU A 469 -4.10 24.78 9.25
C GLU A 469 -2.79 25.48 9.65
N GLU A 470 -2.39 26.52 8.92
CA GLU A 470 -1.27 27.37 9.29
C GLU A 470 -1.53 28.10 10.61
N ALA A 471 -2.74 28.66 10.79
CA ALA A 471 -3.12 29.32 12.04
C ALA A 471 -3.13 28.34 13.22
N ARG A 472 -3.58 27.10 12.99
CA ARG A 472 -3.53 26.01 13.97
C ARG A 472 -2.09 25.68 14.33
N SER A 473 -1.22 25.56 13.34
CA SER A 473 0.21 25.27 13.55
C SER A 473 0.90 26.38 14.36
N ALA A 474 0.69 27.65 13.98
CA ALA A 474 1.24 28.80 14.70
C ALA A 474 0.78 28.86 16.17
N ARG A 475 -0.48 28.48 16.47
CA ARG A 475 -0.97 28.38 17.85
C ARG A 475 -0.29 27.26 18.64
N ILE A 476 -0.05 26.11 18.00
CA ILE A 476 0.67 24.99 18.64
C ILE A 476 2.10 25.42 18.95
N ASP A 477 2.77 26.09 18.01
CA ASP A 477 4.14 26.57 18.18
C ASP A 477 4.22 27.63 19.29
N ALA A 478 3.23 28.54 19.37
CA ALA A 478 3.14 29.52 20.45
C ALA A 478 2.85 28.89 21.82
N ALA A 479 2.06 27.81 21.87
CA ALA A 479 1.76 27.09 23.11
C ALA A 479 2.95 26.23 23.60
N LEU A 480 3.81 25.79 22.68
CA LEU A 480 4.94 24.90 22.95
C LEU A 480 6.23 25.46 22.33
N PRO A 481 6.74 26.60 22.83
CA PRO A 481 7.95 27.20 22.30
C PRO A 481 9.14 26.26 22.52
N VAL A 482 9.83 25.92 21.43
CA VAL A 482 11.08 25.16 21.49
C VAL A 482 12.23 26.17 21.52
N ALA A 483 12.93 26.24 22.66
CA ALA A 483 14.16 27.03 22.75
C ALA A 483 15.26 26.28 21.99
N GLU A 484 15.74 26.81 20.88
CA GLU A 484 16.91 26.24 20.23
C GLU A 484 18.17 26.59 21.02
N THR A 485 19.08 25.64 21.13
CA THR A 485 20.37 25.79 21.81
C THR A 485 21.46 25.24 20.91
N ASP A 486 22.42 26.09 20.54
CA ASP A 486 23.46 25.78 19.56
C ASP A 486 24.50 24.76 20.07
N ASP A 487 24.58 24.56 21.39
CA ASP A 487 25.60 23.72 22.03
C ASP A 487 25.30 22.20 21.95
N GLY A 488 24.26 21.80 21.21
CA GLY A 488 23.82 20.40 21.13
C GLY A 488 23.31 19.82 22.46
N THR A 489 23.10 20.68 23.45
CA THR A 489 22.50 20.33 24.74
C THR A 489 20.99 20.48 24.65
N CYS A 490 20.24 19.51 25.16
CA CYS A 490 18.79 19.57 25.22
C CYS A 490 18.35 20.68 26.19
N PRO A 491 17.61 21.71 25.70
CA PRO A 491 17.06 22.78 26.52
C PRO A 491 16.04 22.22 27.53
N GLY A 492 15.44 21.07 27.21
CA GLY A 492 14.41 20.42 28.00
C GLY A 492 13.01 20.81 27.56
N HIS A 493 12.00 20.18 28.17
CA HIS A 493 10.59 20.43 27.89
C HIS A 493 9.90 20.80 29.20
N GLY A 494 9.52 22.07 29.37
CA GLY A 494 8.97 22.63 30.61
C GLY A 494 10.00 22.94 31.71
N SER A 495 11.22 22.40 31.64
CA SER A 495 12.34 22.70 32.55
C SER A 495 13.70 22.33 31.93
N PRO A 496 14.82 22.94 32.36
CA PRO A 496 16.16 22.65 31.86
C PRO A 496 16.53 21.17 32.00
N CYS A 497 16.86 20.49 30.89
CA CYS A 497 17.18 19.07 30.91
C CYS A 497 18.69 18.78 31.01
N GLY A 498 19.52 19.53 30.29
CA GLY A 498 20.98 19.40 30.32
C GLY A 498 21.55 18.12 29.70
N ARG A 499 20.72 17.25 29.11
CA ARG A 499 21.16 16.03 28.41
C ARG A 499 21.61 16.35 26.99
N ALA A 500 22.41 15.51 26.34
CA ALA A 500 22.69 15.68 24.91
C ALA A 500 21.41 15.56 24.07
N ALA A 501 21.21 16.49 23.14
CA ALA A 501 20.16 16.42 22.13
C ALA A 501 20.47 15.31 21.11
N LEU A 502 19.44 14.82 20.41
CA LEU A 502 19.65 13.86 19.33
C LEU A 502 20.18 14.57 18.08
N PRO A 503 21.04 13.95 17.25
CA PRO A 503 21.49 14.55 16.01
C PRO A 503 20.31 14.92 15.10
N GLY A 504 20.12 16.21 14.83
CA GLY A 504 19.03 16.74 14.02
C GLY A 504 17.70 17.00 14.76
N ASP A 505 17.63 16.76 16.07
CA ASP A 505 16.50 17.19 16.91
C ASP A 505 17.00 18.18 17.98
N PRO A 506 16.23 19.23 18.31
CA PRO A 506 16.58 20.14 19.39
C PRO A 506 16.43 19.53 20.79
N LEU A 507 15.78 18.36 20.91
CA LEU A 507 15.48 17.72 22.19
C LEU A 507 16.15 16.35 22.32
N CYS A 508 16.49 15.96 23.56
CA CYS A 508 16.84 14.56 23.85
C CYS A 508 15.62 13.65 23.73
N ALA A 509 15.82 12.34 23.57
CA ALA A 509 14.74 11.36 23.38
C ALA A 509 13.61 11.47 24.44
N ARG A 510 13.96 11.71 25.71
CA ARG A 510 12.97 11.82 26.80
C ARG A 510 12.15 13.11 26.70
N CYS A 511 12.80 14.24 26.45
CA CYS A 511 12.10 15.51 26.28
C CYS A 511 11.29 15.56 24.98
N ARG A 512 11.74 14.86 23.93
CA ARG A 512 10.97 14.68 22.69
C ARG A 512 9.65 13.95 22.94
N VAL A 513 9.67 12.85 23.69
CA VAL A 513 8.43 12.12 24.06
C VAL A 513 7.51 12.98 24.94
N ALA A 514 8.07 13.74 25.88
CA ALA A 514 7.29 14.67 26.70
C ALA A 514 6.63 15.78 25.87
N SER A 515 7.41 16.40 24.97
CA SER A 515 6.93 17.42 24.03
C SER A 515 5.82 16.89 23.12
N GLN A 516 5.97 15.67 22.59
CA GLN A 516 4.92 15.02 21.80
C GLN A 516 3.63 14.79 22.61
N ARG A 517 3.73 14.28 23.84
CA ARG A 517 2.55 14.10 24.71
C ARG A 517 1.83 15.41 25.01
N ASP A 518 2.59 16.49 25.18
CA ASP A 518 2.05 17.83 25.40
C ASP A 518 1.37 18.37 24.15
N ARG A 519 1.98 18.17 22.97
CA ARG A 519 1.35 18.48 21.68
C ARG A 519 0.04 17.73 21.48
N ASP A 520 0.02 16.43 21.77
CA ASP A 520 -1.19 15.61 21.69
C ASP A 520 -2.26 16.03 22.71
N ARG A 521 -1.87 16.53 23.88
CA ARG A 521 -2.79 17.13 24.85
C ARG A 521 -3.42 18.40 24.28
N VAL A 522 -2.60 19.34 23.79
CA VAL A 522 -3.07 20.61 23.21
C VAL A 522 -4.00 20.37 22.01
N LEU A 523 -3.65 19.40 21.15
CA LEU A 523 -4.50 19.01 20.01
C LEU A 523 -5.87 18.50 20.46
N ARG A 524 -5.91 17.64 21.48
CA ARG A 524 -7.17 17.11 22.04
C ARG A 524 -8.01 18.18 22.72
N GLU A 525 -7.39 19.07 23.48
CA GLU A 525 -8.09 20.21 24.09
C GLU A 525 -8.72 21.09 23.01
N TRP A 526 -8.00 21.35 21.92
CA TRP A 526 -8.52 22.11 20.80
C TRP A 526 -9.66 21.38 20.05
N GLU A 527 -9.51 20.08 19.79
CA GLU A 527 -10.57 19.26 19.18
C GLU A 527 -11.82 19.25 20.06
N ALA A 528 -11.67 19.13 21.38
CA ALA A 528 -12.80 19.22 22.30
C ALA A 528 -13.50 20.59 22.27
N VAL A 529 -12.74 21.69 22.19
CA VAL A 529 -13.31 23.04 22.03
C VAL A 529 -14.06 23.19 20.70
N ARG A 530 -13.49 22.67 19.60
CA ARG A 530 -14.14 22.67 18.28
C ARG A 530 -15.43 21.87 18.31
N ASP A 531 -15.39 20.66 18.84
CA ASP A 531 -16.56 19.76 18.87
C ASP A 531 -17.67 20.35 19.76
N ALA A 532 -17.30 21.01 20.88
CA ALA A 532 -18.25 21.76 21.70
C ALA A 532 -18.87 22.95 20.95
N ALA A 533 -18.08 23.69 20.16
CA ALA A 533 -18.60 24.79 19.35
C ALA A 533 -19.55 24.31 18.24
N VAL A 534 -19.22 23.19 17.58
CA VAL A 534 -20.09 22.53 16.58
C VAL A 534 -21.39 22.06 17.23
N ALA A 535 -21.31 21.44 18.41
CA ALA A 535 -22.50 21.03 19.15
C ALA A 535 -23.38 22.24 19.55
N ALA A 536 -22.76 23.35 19.96
CA ALA A 536 -23.48 24.59 20.28
C ALA A 536 -24.16 25.20 19.04
N ALA A 537 -23.50 25.19 17.88
CA ALA A 537 -24.10 25.65 16.62
C ALA A 537 -25.30 24.78 16.22
N HIS A 538 -25.17 23.46 16.26
CA HIS A 538 -26.30 22.55 16.00
C HIS A 538 -27.46 22.75 16.99
N ALA A 539 -27.18 23.05 18.26
CA ALA A 539 -28.22 23.35 19.24
C ALA A 539 -28.96 24.67 18.94
N GLN A 540 -28.31 25.65 18.31
CA GLN A 540 -28.94 26.91 17.89
C GLN A 540 -29.76 26.75 16.60
N GLU A 541 -29.37 25.83 15.72
CA GLU A 541 -30.09 25.52 14.48
C GLU A 541 -31.30 24.59 14.70
N ALA A 542 -31.42 23.97 15.88
CA ALA A 542 -32.59 23.17 16.22
C ALA A 542 -33.84 24.07 16.16
N PRO A 543 -34.85 23.75 15.31
CA PRO A 543 -36.01 24.59 15.14
C PRO A 543 -36.70 24.75 16.49
N GLN A 544 -36.88 26.00 16.93
CA GLN A 544 -37.77 26.30 18.04
C GLN A 544 -39.15 25.77 17.64
N GLU A 545 -39.59 24.67 18.24
CA GLU A 545 -40.97 24.22 18.15
C GLU A 545 -41.85 25.37 18.65
N ALA A 546 -42.36 26.15 17.71
CA ALA A 546 -43.37 27.15 18.01
C ALA A 546 -44.59 26.38 18.54
N PRO A 547 -45.10 26.70 19.74
CA PRO A 547 -46.28 26.03 20.26
C PRO A 547 -47.44 26.27 19.28
N ALA A 548 -48.07 25.18 18.84
CA ALA A 548 -49.18 25.23 17.91
C ALA A 548 -50.29 26.17 18.46
N PRO A 549 -50.82 27.11 17.66
CA PRO A 549 -51.95 27.92 18.08
C PRO A 549 -53.18 27.02 18.20
N PHE A 550 -53.82 27.08 19.36
CA PHE A 550 -55.04 26.34 19.72
C PHE A 550 -56.28 26.82 18.94
#